data_AF-A0A441YU76-F1
#
_entry.id   AF-A0A441YU76-F1
#
_cell.length_a   1.000
_cell.length_b   1.000
_cell.length_c   1.000
_cell.angle_alpha   90.00
_cell.angle_beta   90.00
_cell.angle_gamma   90.00
#
_symmetry.space_group_name_H-M   'P 1'
#
loop_
_entity.id
_entity.type
_entity.pdbx_description
1 polymer ?
#
loop_
_entity_poly.entity_id
_entity_poly.type
_entity_poly.pdbx_seq_one_letter_code
_entity_poly.pdbx_strand_id
1 'polypeptide(L)'
;MTLTLEQMKANRKLWVEALRSGRYEQTKSTLVDSRGYCCLGVACVVAGKQDDEISDFTNLSDFKDVRKFFGIRDYDGDFYGGSLVCLNDDAGYTFEQIAEVIESEPPGLFVEKGA
;
A
#
# COMPACT_ATOMS: atom_id res chain seq x y z
N MET A 1 -10.08 13.37 -14.09
CA MET A 1 -9.24 14.34 -13.34
C MET A 1 -8.09 13.57 -12.73
N THR A 2 -6.87 14.08 -12.84
CA THR A 2 -5.67 13.44 -12.29
C THR A 2 -5.37 14.07 -10.94
N LEU A 3 -5.07 13.26 -9.91
CA LEU A 3 -4.67 13.76 -8.60
C LEU A 3 -3.34 14.52 -8.71
N THR A 4 -3.19 15.55 -7.89
CA THR A 4 -1.91 16.25 -7.75
C THR A 4 -0.96 15.42 -6.88
N LEU A 5 0.36 15.70 -6.98
CA LEU A 5 1.35 15.09 -6.10
C LEU A 5 1.02 15.36 -4.62
N GLU A 6 0.58 16.57 -4.28
CA GLU A 6 0.20 16.93 -2.91
C GLU A 6 -1.01 16.11 -2.42
N GLN A 7 -1.99 15.85 -3.27
CA GLN A 7 -3.12 14.97 -2.91
C GLN A 7 -2.66 13.53 -2.70
N MET A 8 -1.81 13.00 -3.57
CA MET A 8 -1.23 11.66 -3.41
C MET A 8 -0.45 11.55 -2.09
N LYS A 9 0.36 12.56 -1.76
CA LYS A 9 1.11 12.63 -0.49
C LYS A 9 0.20 12.69 0.73
N ALA A 10 -0.88 13.47 0.67
CA ALA A 10 -1.87 13.49 1.73
C ALA A 10 -2.52 12.11 1.91
N ASN A 11 -2.83 11.41 0.82
CA ASN A 11 -3.38 10.06 0.87
C ASN A 11 -2.39 9.05 1.48
N ARG A 12 -1.09 9.14 1.16
CA ARG A 12 -0.06 8.29 1.78
C ARG A 12 -0.03 8.42 3.30
N LYS A 13 -0.26 9.63 3.83
CA LYS A 13 -0.37 9.85 5.29
C LYS A 13 -1.55 9.09 5.88
N LEU A 14 -2.70 9.10 5.22
CA LEU A 14 -3.86 8.31 5.67
C LEU A 14 -3.55 6.81 5.70
N TRP A 15 -2.79 6.31 4.72
CA TRP A 15 -2.35 4.92 4.70
C TRP A 15 -1.37 4.60 5.82
N VAL A 16 -0.35 5.45 6.04
CA VAL A 16 0.59 5.32 7.16
C VAL A 16 -0.13 5.35 8.51
N GLU A 17 -1.06 6.29 8.71
CA GLU A 17 -1.88 6.37 9.91
C GLU A 17 -2.74 5.11 10.10
N ALA A 18 -3.30 4.56 9.01
CA ALA A 18 -4.05 3.32 9.06
C ALA A 18 -3.19 2.13 9.53
N LEU A 19 -1.99 1.97 8.95
CA LEU A 19 -1.03 0.93 9.34
C LEU A 19 -0.63 1.06 10.82
N ARG A 20 -0.39 2.28 11.29
CA ARG A 20 -0.01 2.59 12.68
C ARG A 20 -1.18 2.57 13.69
N SER A 21 -2.43 2.49 13.21
CA SER A 21 -3.60 2.66 14.08
C SER A 21 -3.89 1.48 15.02
N GLY A 22 -3.27 0.32 14.79
CA GLY A 22 -3.58 -0.92 15.52
C GLY A 22 -4.95 -1.51 15.22
N ARG A 23 -5.71 -0.95 14.25
CA ARG A 23 -7.04 -1.45 13.85
C ARG A 23 -7.01 -2.64 12.91
N TYR A 24 -5.86 -2.88 12.26
CA TYR A 24 -5.70 -3.93 11.26
C TYR A 24 -4.69 -4.95 11.76
N GLU A 25 -5.05 -6.22 11.66
CA GLU A 25 -4.12 -7.33 11.85
C GLU A 25 -3.38 -7.60 10.53
N GLN A 26 -2.09 -7.92 10.63
CA GLN A 26 -1.25 -8.18 9.46
C GLN A 26 -1.36 -9.64 9.02
N THR A 27 -1.71 -9.87 7.76
CA THR A 27 -1.62 -11.17 7.08
C THR A 27 -0.56 -11.14 5.97
N LYS A 28 -0.35 -12.28 5.30
CA LYS A 28 0.64 -12.48 4.25
C LYS A 28 0.03 -13.12 3.01
N SER A 29 0.64 -12.87 1.85
CA SER A 29 0.35 -13.54 0.57
C SER A 29 -1.05 -13.30 -0.01
N THR A 30 -1.81 -12.36 0.54
CA THR A 30 -3.12 -11.90 0.06
C THR A 30 -3.33 -10.45 0.48
N LEU A 31 -4.17 -9.70 -0.24
CA LEU A 31 -4.59 -8.38 0.20
C LEU A 31 -5.42 -8.45 1.49
N VAL A 32 -6.30 -9.45 1.59
CA VAL A 32 -7.12 -9.71 2.79
C VAL A 32 -7.41 -11.20 2.94
N ASP A 33 -7.47 -11.66 4.19
CA ASP A 33 -8.09 -12.94 4.57
C ASP A 33 -8.92 -12.76 5.84
N SER A 34 -9.47 -13.86 6.36
CA SER A 34 -10.22 -13.87 7.61
C SER A 34 -9.45 -13.37 8.84
N ARG A 35 -8.12 -13.25 8.77
CA ARG A 35 -7.25 -12.81 9.87
C ARG A 35 -6.88 -11.35 9.74
N GLY A 36 -6.87 -10.76 8.54
CA GLY A 36 -6.55 -9.35 8.38
C GLY A 36 -6.06 -9.00 6.99
N TYR A 37 -5.16 -8.04 6.90
CA TYR A 37 -4.74 -7.41 5.64
C TYR A 37 -3.22 -7.44 5.50
N CYS A 38 -2.72 -7.48 4.27
CA CYS A 38 -1.33 -7.05 4.04
C CYS A 38 -1.27 -5.52 3.96
N CYS A 39 -0.07 -4.94 3.90
CA CYS A 39 0.06 -3.48 3.82
C CYS A 39 -0.65 -2.87 2.59
N LEU A 40 -0.68 -3.56 1.45
CA LEU A 40 -1.40 -3.11 0.24
C LEU A 40 -2.92 -3.32 0.38
N GLY A 41 -3.36 -4.32 1.13
CA GLY A 41 -4.78 -4.49 1.47
C GLY A 41 -5.31 -3.33 2.32
N VAL A 42 -4.53 -2.88 3.30
CA VAL A 42 -4.84 -1.65 4.05
C VAL A 42 -4.91 -0.44 3.11
N ALA A 43 -4.03 -0.35 2.11
CA ALA A 43 -4.10 0.71 1.10
C ALA A 43 -5.42 0.67 0.32
N CYS A 44 -5.89 -0.52 -0.09
CA CYS A 44 -7.18 -0.69 -0.74
C CYS A 44 -8.35 -0.19 0.13
N VAL A 45 -8.38 -0.58 1.41
CA VAL A 45 -9.43 -0.14 2.35
C VAL A 45 -9.41 1.38 2.53
N VAL A 46 -8.22 1.98 2.69
CA VAL A 46 -8.07 3.45 2.80
C VAL A 46 -8.53 4.17 1.51
N ALA A 47 -8.36 3.53 0.35
CA ALA A 47 -8.87 4.03 -0.93
C ALA A 47 -10.36 3.73 -1.17
N GLY A 48 -11.06 3.11 -0.21
CA GLY A 48 -12.50 2.88 -0.23
C GLY A 48 -12.94 1.54 -0.81
N LYS A 49 -12.04 0.55 -0.92
CA LYS A 49 -12.39 -0.83 -1.29
C LYS A 49 -12.96 -1.60 -0.10
N GLN A 50 -13.86 -2.52 -0.40
CA GLN A 50 -14.41 -3.48 0.54
C GLN A 50 -13.69 -4.82 0.42
N ASP A 51 -13.77 -5.64 1.48
CA ASP A 51 -13.05 -6.92 1.57
C ASP A 51 -13.42 -7.89 0.43
N ASP A 52 -14.68 -7.93 0.03
CA ASP A 52 -15.19 -8.77 -1.06
C ASP A 52 -14.67 -8.33 -2.44
N GLU A 53 -14.27 -7.07 -2.60
CA GLU A 53 -13.64 -6.58 -3.82
C GLU A 53 -12.17 -7.00 -3.94
N ILE A 54 -11.51 -7.33 -2.82
CA ILE A 54 -10.05 -7.53 -2.76
C ILE A 54 -9.61 -8.93 -2.31
N SER A 55 -10.54 -9.79 -1.85
CA SER A 55 -10.23 -11.08 -1.23
C SER A 55 -9.54 -12.10 -2.13
N ASP A 56 -9.70 -11.99 -3.45
CA ASP A 56 -9.15 -12.94 -4.42
C ASP A 56 -7.79 -12.49 -4.99
N PHE A 57 -7.22 -11.40 -4.45
CA PHE A 57 -6.05 -10.75 -5.01
C PHE A 57 -4.90 -10.71 -4.01
N THR A 58 -3.67 -10.70 -4.55
CA THR A 58 -2.45 -10.67 -3.75
C THR A 58 -1.68 -9.35 -3.86
N ASN A 59 -1.99 -8.53 -4.87
CA ASN A 59 -1.32 -7.25 -5.14
C ASN A 59 -2.24 -6.27 -5.91
N LEU A 60 -1.71 -5.12 -6.34
CA LEU A 60 -2.49 -4.05 -6.96
C LEU A 60 -2.60 -4.11 -8.50
N SER A 61 -2.46 -5.30 -9.10
CA SER A 61 -2.52 -5.48 -10.56
C SER A 61 -3.83 -4.95 -11.15
N ASP A 62 -4.95 -5.31 -10.53
CA ASP A 62 -6.30 -4.92 -10.94
C ASP A 62 -6.77 -3.59 -10.32
N PHE A 63 -6.06 -3.08 -9.31
CA PHE A 63 -6.43 -1.89 -8.53
C PHE A 63 -5.70 -0.62 -9.00
N LYS A 64 -5.87 -0.27 -10.29
CA LYS A 64 -5.25 0.92 -10.90
C LYS A 64 -5.67 2.24 -10.24
N ASP A 65 -6.90 2.29 -9.74
CA ASP A 65 -7.44 3.43 -9.00
C ASP A 65 -6.76 3.58 -7.64
N VAL A 66 -6.54 2.50 -6.89
CA VAL A 66 -5.77 2.50 -5.63
C VAL A 66 -4.34 2.97 -5.87
N ARG A 67 -3.68 2.46 -6.92
CA ARG A 67 -2.34 2.94 -7.29
C ARG A 67 -2.32 4.43 -7.62
N LYS A 68 -3.29 4.93 -8.41
CA LYS A 68 -3.41 6.37 -8.71
C LYS A 68 -3.69 7.21 -7.46
N PHE A 69 -4.46 6.68 -6.51
CA PHE A 69 -4.85 7.37 -5.28
C PHE A 69 -3.62 7.73 -4.43
N PHE A 70 -2.67 6.80 -4.28
CA PHE A 70 -1.42 7.03 -3.54
C PHE A 70 -0.23 7.43 -4.43
N GLY A 71 -0.38 7.27 -5.75
CA GLY A 71 0.72 7.40 -6.70
C GLY A 71 1.74 6.26 -6.64
N ILE A 72 1.33 5.04 -6.29
CA ILE A 72 2.21 3.86 -6.30
C ILE A 72 2.51 3.49 -7.76
N ARG A 73 3.79 3.26 -8.08
CA ARG A 73 4.23 3.00 -9.46
C ARG A 73 3.84 1.62 -9.96
N ASP A 74 4.11 0.61 -9.14
CA ASP A 74 3.96 -0.79 -9.50
C ASP A 74 2.86 -1.50 -8.69
N TYR A 75 2.46 -2.71 -9.10
CA TYR A 75 1.44 -3.50 -8.42
C TYR A 75 1.93 -4.15 -7.13
N ASP A 76 3.24 -4.43 -7.00
CA ASP A 76 3.83 -5.01 -5.78
C ASP A 76 4.42 -3.94 -4.82
N GLY A 77 4.35 -2.67 -5.22
CA GLY A 77 4.96 -1.57 -4.47
C GLY A 77 6.48 -1.61 -4.54
N ASP A 78 7.02 -1.88 -5.74
CA ASP A 78 8.46 -1.93 -6.00
C ASP A 78 9.15 -0.58 -5.79
N PHE A 79 10.36 -0.62 -5.25
CA PHE A 79 11.27 0.52 -5.11
C PHE A 79 12.73 0.07 -5.15
N TYR A 80 13.68 1.03 -5.22
CA TYR A 80 15.10 0.68 -5.15
C TYR A 80 15.42 0.14 -3.75
N GLY A 81 15.47 -1.18 -3.61
CA GLY A 81 15.70 -1.87 -2.34
C GLY A 81 14.74 -3.02 -2.05
N GLY A 82 13.68 -3.19 -2.84
CA GLY A 82 12.72 -4.30 -2.68
C GLY A 82 11.31 -3.94 -3.10
N SER A 83 10.33 -4.65 -2.56
CA SER A 83 8.90 -4.37 -2.75
C SER A 83 8.16 -4.43 -1.43
N LEU A 84 7.04 -3.72 -1.32
CA LEU A 84 6.22 -3.74 -0.11
C LEU A 84 5.63 -5.13 0.17
N VAL A 85 5.31 -5.90 -0.88
CA VAL A 85 4.89 -7.30 -0.76
C VAL A 85 5.99 -8.14 -0.12
N CYS A 86 7.24 -8.07 -0.62
CA CYS A 86 8.35 -8.85 -0.04
C CYS A 86 8.66 -8.43 1.41
N LEU A 87 8.55 -7.13 1.74
CA LEU A 87 8.72 -6.67 3.12
C LEU A 87 7.67 -7.28 4.06
N ASN A 88 6.41 -7.31 3.61
CA ASN A 88 5.28 -7.85 4.35
C ASN A 88 5.37 -9.38 4.53
N ASP A 89 5.73 -10.09 3.46
CA ASP A 89 5.61 -11.55 3.39
C ASP A 89 6.88 -12.28 3.85
N ASP A 90 8.03 -11.89 3.31
CA ASP A 90 9.29 -12.64 3.46
C ASP A 90 10.24 -12.01 4.48
N ALA A 91 10.36 -10.68 4.47
CA ALA A 91 11.30 -9.97 5.34
C ALA A 91 10.80 -9.87 6.80
N GLY A 92 9.51 -10.17 7.05
CA GLY A 92 8.92 -10.17 8.38
C GLY A 92 8.74 -8.79 9.00
N TYR A 93 8.62 -7.75 8.17
CA TYR A 93 8.40 -6.39 8.66
C TYR A 93 7.00 -6.28 9.27
N THR A 94 6.89 -5.50 10.35
CA THR A 94 5.59 -5.09 10.91
C THR A 94 4.99 -3.94 10.11
N PHE A 95 3.70 -3.68 10.31
CA PHE A 95 3.05 -2.47 9.81
C PHE A 95 3.75 -1.16 10.21
N GLU A 96 4.34 -1.08 11.40
CA GLU A 96 5.10 0.09 11.82
C GLU A 96 6.33 0.30 10.92
N GLN A 97 7.09 -0.76 10.66
CA GLN A 97 8.29 -0.70 9.82
C GLN A 97 7.95 -0.45 8.34
N ILE A 98 6.87 -1.04 7.85
CA ILE A 98 6.39 -0.78 6.49
C ILE A 98 5.91 0.67 6.35
N ALA A 99 5.24 1.20 7.37
CA ALA A 99 4.82 2.59 7.41
C ALA A 99 6.02 3.56 7.36
N GLU A 100 7.12 3.25 8.06
CA GLU A 100 8.38 4.02 7.96
C GLU A 100 8.94 4.02 6.52
N VAL A 101 8.93 2.87 5.83
CA VAL A 101 9.36 2.78 4.44
C VAL A 101 8.47 3.67 3.55
N ILE A 102 7.16 3.58 3.68
CA ILE A 102 6.21 4.40 2.92
C ILE A 102 6.43 5.89 3.17
N GLU A 103 6.61 6.28 4.44
CA GLU A 103 6.83 7.67 4.86
C GLU A 103 8.17 8.24 4.37
N SER A 104 9.19 7.40 4.22
CA SER A 104 10.49 7.79 3.66
C SER A 104 10.47 8.10 2.16
N GLU A 105 9.38 7.73 1.46
CA GLU A 105 9.22 7.88 0.00
C GLU A 105 10.44 7.38 -0.80
N PRO A 106 10.85 6.10 -0.68
CA PRO A 106 12.05 5.61 -1.33
C PRO A 106 11.91 5.74 -2.84
N PRO A 107 12.98 6.10 -3.57
CA PRO A 107 12.88 6.29 -5.00
C PRO A 107 12.47 4.98 -5.67
N GLY A 108 11.56 5.06 -6.63
CA GLY A 108 10.94 3.89 -7.26
C GLY A 108 9.55 3.55 -6.74
N LEU A 109 9.23 3.81 -5.47
CA LEU A 109 7.93 3.43 -4.90
C LEU A 109 6.78 4.23 -5.51
N PHE A 110 7.01 5.54 -5.61
CA PHE A 110 5.99 6.50 -5.97
C PHE A 110 6.30 7.21 -7.28
N VAL A 111 5.24 7.68 -7.95
CA VAL A 111 5.37 8.58 -9.09
C VAL A 111 6.01 9.89 -8.62
N GLU A 112 7.03 10.33 -9.35
CA GLU A 112 7.73 11.58 -9.10
C GLU A 112 7.18 12.69 -10.01
N LYS A 113 7.55 13.94 -9.69
CA LYS A 113 7.11 15.11 -10.45
C LYS A 113 7.74 15.07 -11.84
N GLY A 114 6.97 14.72 -12.87
CA GLY A 114 7.39 14.80 -14.27
C GLY A 114 7.29 13.52 -15.12
N ALA A 115 6.48 12.53 -14.70
CA ALA A 115 6.10 11.40 -15.55
C ALA A 115 4.91 11.75 -16.46
#